data_AF-A0A837IJP5-F1
#
_entry.id   AF-A0A837IJP5-F1
#
_cell.length_a   1.000
_cell.length_b   1.000
_cell.length_c   1.000
_cell.angle_alpha   90.00
_cell.angle_beta   90.00
_cell.angle_gamma   90.00
#
_symmetry.space_group_name_H-M   'P 1'
#
loop_
_entity.id
_entity.type
_entity.pdbx_description
1 polymer ?
#
loop_
_entity_poly.entity_id
_entity_poly.type
_entity_poly.pdbx_seq_one_letter_code
_entity_poly.pdbx_strand_id
1 'polypeptide(L)'
;MRSIFGPFFKDLALSFSVFFLIIFSVAILNSLDKSPFPLYFVYIFLALGAFWFFSQINFDIVSLFSKHFYIASIILLLSTLIIGRVTRGTFRWIPIGPFSLQPAEIVRPLLLVFFANYLTKGTLNTQKAFKSVGLLAIPVILILVQPSLGVSVLTMVGFFGVLIASKFDKKHLLALGAGVIKNTDLFDSRRRSLGGGLQ
;
A
#
# COMPACT_ATOMS: atom_id res chain seq x y z
N MET A 1 13.18 5.35 27.37
CA MET A 1 12.01 4.44 27.30
C MET A 1 10.93 5.11 26.45
N ARG A 2 10.53 4.53 25.31
CA ARG A 2 9.30 4.96 24.64
C ARG A 2 8.13 4.53 25.52
N SER A 3 7.24 5.46 25.89
CA SER A 3 6.06 5.13 26.68
C SER A 3 5.19 4.13 25.90
N ILE A 4 4.65 3.13 26.59
CA ILE A 4 3.83 2.06 26.01
C ILE A 4 2.63 2.63 25.21
N PHE A 5 2.06 3.74 25.69
CA PHE A 5 0.96 4.45 25.04
C PHE A 5 1.41 5.59 24.11
N GLY A 6 2.71 5.76 23.90
CA GLY A 6 3.29 6.84 23.10
C GLY A 6 2.65 7.03 21.72
N PRO A 7 2.31 5.96 20.95
CA PRO A 7 1.64 6.12 19.66
C PRO A 7 0.31 6.87 19.71
N PHE A 8 -0.52 6.62 20.72
CA PHE A 8 -1.84 7.23 20.84
C PHE A 8 -1.76 8.71 21.24
N PHE A 9 -0.75 9.07 22.03
CA PHE A 9 -0.57 10.44 22.51
C PHE A 9 0.25 11.33 21.56
N LYS A 10 0.89 10.77 20.53
CA LYS A 10 1.62 11.55 19.52
C LYS A 10 0.71 12.44 18.69
N ASP A 11 -0.48 11.95 18.35
CA ASP A 11 -1.46 12.68 17.56
C ASP A 11 -2.87 12.41 18.12
N LEU A 12 -3.22 13.18 19.14
CA LEU A 12 -4.43 12.98 19.94
C LEU A 12 -5.70 13.16 19.10
N ALA A 13 -5.68 14.07 18.13
CA ALA A 13 -6.82 14.33 17.24
C ALA A 13 -7.11 13.13 16.32
N LEU A 14 -6.06 12.52 15.75
CA LEU A 14 -6.20 11.31 14.94
C LEU A 14 -6.70 10.14 15.78
N SER A 15 -6.12 9.93 16.96
CA SER A 15 -6.52 8.85 17.86
C SER A 15 -7.99 8.98 18.25
N PHE A 16 -8.44 10.18 18.66
CA PHE A 16 -9.85 10.43 19.00
C PHE A 16 -10.78 10.13 17.83
N SER A 17 -10.41 10.56 16.62
CA SER A 17 -11.21 10.32 15.40
C SER A 17 -11.36 8.82 15.10
N VAL A 18 -10.27 8.05 15.25
CA VAL A 18 -10.31 6.59 15.04
C VAL A 18 -11.19 5.90 16.08
N PHE A 19 -11.06 6.25 17.36
CA PHE A 19 -11.91 5.68 18.41
C PHE A 19 -13.39 6.01 18.20
N PHE A 20 -13.70 7.25 17.79
CA PHE A 20 -15.06 7.66 17.46
C PHE A 20 -15.64 6.81 16.32
N LEU A 21 -14.89 6.61 15.23
CA LEU A 21 -15.33 5.79 14.10
C LEU A 21 -15.55 4.32 14.48
N ILE A 22 -14.71 3.76 15.36
CA ILE A 22 -14.88 2.38 15.87
C ILE A 22 -16.16 2.26 16.69
N ILE A 23 -16.41 3.18 17.62
CA ILE A 23 -17.63 3.17 18.45
C ILE A 23 -18.88 3.30 17.57
N PHE A 24 -18.85 4.24 16.63
CA PHE A 24 -19.95 4.44 15.69
C PHE A 24 -20.20 3.19 14.83
N SER A 25 -19.14 2.52 14.36
CA SER A 25 -19.23 1.27 13.61
C SER A 25 -19.88 0.15 14.42
N VAL A 26 -19.48 -0.03 15.69
CA VAL A 26 -20.06 -1.06 16.58
C VAL A 26 -21.53 -0.77 16.86
N ALA A 27 -21.90 0.50 17.08
CA ALA A 27 -23.29 0.90 17.30
C ALA A 27 -24.19 0.55 16.10
N ILE A 28 -23.73 0.81 14.87
CA ILE A 28 -24.45 0.44 13.65
C ILE A 28 -24.57 -1.08 13.52
N LEU A 29 -23.47 -1.83 13.70
CA LEU A 29 -23.48 -3.28 13.56
C LEU A 29 -24.41 -3.95 14.57
N ASN A 30 -24.40 -3.50 15.82
CA ASN A 30 -25.31 -3.99 16.86
C ASN A 30 -26.79 -3.72 16.53
N SER A 31 -27.07 -2.69 15.73
CA SER A 31 -28.43 -2.37 15.29
C SER A 31 -28.91 -3.25 14.12
N LEU A 32 -28.00 -3.87 13.35
CA LEU A 32 -28.34 -4.63 12.14
C LEU A 32 -28.45 -6.13 12.42
N ASP A 33 -27.52 -6.71 13.17
CA ASP A 33 -27.52 -8.14 13.52
C ASP A 33 -26.77 -8.37 14.82
N LYS A 34 -27.44 -9.02 15.79
CA LYS A 34 -26.89 -9.31 17.12
C LYS A 34 -26.14 -10.65 17.18
N SER A 35 -26.35 -11.53 16.20
CA SER A 35 -25.81 -12.90 16.19
C SER A 35 -24.27 -12.96 16.23
N PRO A 36 -23.51 -12.20 15.41
CA PRO A 36 -22.04 -12.19 15.44
C PRO A 36 -21.42 -11.25 16.49
N PHE A 37 -22.19 -10.64 17.39
CA PHE A 37 -21.75 -9.53 18.24
C PHE A 37 -20.45 -9.79 19.06
N PRO A 38 -20.24 -10.97 19.69
CA PRO A 38 -19.01 -11.23 20.44
C PRO A 38 -17.75 -11.26 19.56
N LEU A 39 -17.88 -11.69 18.30
CA LEU A 39 -16.74 -11.80 17.37
C LEU A 39 -16.20 -10.43 16.95
N TYR A 40 -17.04 -9.38 16.93
CA TYR A 40 -16.61 -8.03 16.58
C TYR A 40 -15.59 -7.46 17.56
N PHE A 41 -15.79 -7.70 18.86
CA PHE A 41 -14.81 -7.29 19.86
C PHE A 41 -13.48 -8.00 19.65
N VAL A 42 -13.49 -9.30 19.33
CA VAL A 42 -12.28 -10.06 19.01
C VAL A 42 -11.53 -9.41 17.84
N TYR A 43 -12.22 -9.06 16.75
CA TYR A 43 -11.61 -8.36 15.61
C TYR A 43 -11.05 -6.99 15.97
N ILE A 44 -11.76 -6.20 16.78
CA ILE A 44 -11.30 -4.87 17.23
C ILE A 44 -10.05 -5.02 18.10
N PHE A 45 -10.04 -5.95 19.06
CA PHE A 45 -8.86 -6.21 19.89
C PHE A 45 -7.67 -6.70 19.07
N LEU A 46 -7.89 -7.60 18.10
CA LEU A 46 -6.85 -8.04 17.18
C LEU A 46 -6.31 -6.88 16.32
N ALA A 47 -7.18 -6.01 15.81
CA ALA A 47 -6.78 -4.85 15.00
C ALA A 47 -5.99 -3.82 15.83
N LEU A 48 -6.46 -3.50 17.05
CA LEU A 48 -5.75 -2.59 17.96
C LEU A 48 -4.41 -3.17 18.42
N GLY A 49 -4.36 -4.48 18.68
CA GLY A 49 -3.13 -5.19 19.01
C GLY A 49 -2.12 -5.17 17.85
N ALA A 50 -2.59 -5.45 16.63
CA ALA A 50 -1.76 -5.37 15.43
C ALA A 50 -1.26 -3.94 15.19
N PHE A 51 -2.14 -2.93 15.28
CA PHE A 51 -1.75 -1.52 15.17
C PHE A 51 -0.69 -1.14 16.20
N TRP A 52 -0.91 -1.49 17.48
CA TRP A 52 0.03 -1.19 18.55
C TRP A 52 1.39 -1.86 18.28
N PHE A 53 1.40 -3.14 17.92
CA PHE A 53 2.62 -3.87 17.58
C PHE A 53 3.39 -3.23 16.43
N PHE A 54 2.74 -2.98 15.29
CA PHE A 54 3.38 -2.36 14.12
C PHE A 54 3.85 -0.93 14.40
N SER A 55 3.16 -0.19 15.27
CA SER A 55 3.55 1.17 15.66
C SER A 55 4.86 1.22 16.48
N GLN A 56 5.25 0.12 17.14
CA GLN A 56 6.52 0.05 17.85
C GLN A 56 7.72 -0.16 16.92
N ILE A 57 7.50 -0.67 15.71
CA ILE A 57 8.58 -1.01 14.77
C ILE A 57 9.17 0.27 14.16
N ASN A 58 10.50 0.39 14.17
CA ASN A 58 11.15 1.52 13.52
C ASN A 58 11.04 1.42 11.99
N PHE A 59 10.58 2.50 11.36
CA PHE A 59 10.44 2.59 9.91
C PHE A 59 11.78 2.42 9.18
N ASP A 60 12.90 2.79 9.79
CA ASP A 60 14.24 2.58 9.19
C ASP A 60 14.50 1.10 8.90
N ILE A 61 14.16 0.23 9.86
CA ILE A 61 14.31 -1.22 9.74
C ILE A 61 13.34 -1.75 8.66
N VAL A 62 12.09 -1.32 8.71
CA VAL A 62 11.05 -1.67 7.73
C VAL A 62 11.49 -1.32 6.31
N SER A 63 12.10 -0.14 6.12
CA SER A 63 12.61 0.32 4.83
C SER A 63 13.76 -0.55 4.31
N LEU A 64 14.57 -1.14 5.18
CA LEU A 64 15.67 -2.01 4.78
C LEU A 64 15.17 -3.33 4.17
N PHE A 65 14.07 -3.87 4.71
CA PHE A 65 13.43 -5.09 4.23
C PHE A 65 12.46 -4.88 3.07
N SER A 66 12.30 -3.66 2.56
CA SER A 66 11.23 -3.33 1.59
C SER A 66 11.25 -4.19 0.31
N LYS A 67 12.44 -4.58 -0.19
CA LYS A 67 12.56 -5.49 -1.35
C LYS A 67 11.98 -6.88 -1.05
N HIS A 68 12.22 -7.39 0.17
CA HIS A 68 11.66 -8.67 0.61
C HIS A 68 10.14 -8.58 0.72
N PHE A 69 9.58 -7.44 1.15
CA PHE A 69 8.13 -7.24 1.19
C PHE A 69 7.47 -7.30 -0.19
N TYR A 70 8.14 -6.79 -1.24
CA TYR A 70 7.63 -6.92 -2.61
C TYR A 70 7.59 -8.38 -3.07
N ILE A 71 8.68 -9.12 -2.86
CA ILE A 71 8.75 -10.55 -3.23
C ILE A 71 7.72 -11.36 -2.42
N ALA A 72 7.66 -11.14 -1.10
CA ALA A 72 6.68 -11.78 -0.22
C ALA A 72 5.25 -11.47 -0.66
N SER A 73 4.98 -10.25 -1.13
CA SER A 73 3.66 -9.87 -1.64
C SER A 73 3.26 -10.68 -2.87
N ILE A 74 4.18 -10.86 -3.81
CA ILE A 74 3.93 -11.68 -5.01
C ILE A 74 3.68 -13.13 -4.61
N ILE A 75 4.53 -13.70 -3.75
CA ILE A 75 4.38 -15.08 -3.26
C ILE A 75 3.02 -15.25 -2.57
N LEU A 76 2.61 -14.30 -1.74
CA LEU A 76 1.35 -14.37 -1.02
C LEU A 76 0.14 -14.30 -1.97
N LEU A 77 0.18 -13.41 -2.97
CA LEU A 77 -0.87 -13.35 -4.00
C LEU A 77 -0.95 -14.64 -4.83
N LEU A 78 0.21 -15.21 -5.22
CA LEU A 78 0.26 -16.50 -5.92
C LEU A 78 -0.29 -17.63 -5.06
N SER A 79 0.10 -17.69 -3.79
CA SER A 79 -0.41 -18.68 -2.84
C SER A 79 -1.93 -18.61 -2.71
N THR A 80 -2.52 -17.42 -2.84
CA THR A 80 -3.98 -17.23 -2.80
C THR A 80 -4.66 -17.86 -4.02
N LEU A 81 -4.03 -17.84 -5.19
CA LEU A 81 -4.57 -18.47 -6.40
C LEU A 81 -4.57 -20.00 -6.33
N ILE A 82 -3.66 -20.58 -5.56
CA ILE A 82 -3.51 -22.04 -5.41
C ILE A 82 -4.38 -22.58 -4.26
N ILE A 83 -4.37 -21.89 -3.11
CA ILE A 83 -4.94 -22.38 -1.84
C ILE A 83 -6.24 -21.65 -1.48
N GLY A 84 -6.54 -20.53 -2.15
CA GLY A 84 -7.74 -19.74 -1.87
C GLY A 84 -9.01 -20.58 -2.06
N ARG A 85 -10.00 -20.39 -1.19
CA ARG A 85 -11.31 -21.00 -1.37
C ARG A 85 -12.18 -20.15 -2.28
N VAL A 86 -12.97 -20.82 -3.13
CA VAL A 86 -14.03 -20.16 -3.91
C VAL A 86 -15.10 -19.67 -2.94
N THR A 87 -15.12 -18.37 -2.69
CA THR A 87 -16.18 -17.71 -1.92
C THR A 87 -16.96 -16.83 -2.89
N ARG A 88 -18.27 -17.08 -3.01
CA ARG A 88 -19.16 -16.38 -3.98
C ARG A 88 -18.60 -16.38 -5.41
N GLY A 89 -18.05 -17.52 -5.87
CA GLY A 89 -17.48 -17.66 -7.21
C GLY A 89 -16.09 -17.07 -7.41
N THR A 90 -15.39 -16.62 -6.35
CA THR A 90 -14.06 -15.98 -6.46
C THR A 90 -13.04 -16.54 -5.47
N PHE A 91 -11.79 -16.73 -5.91
CA PHE A 91 -10.66 -17.18 -5.08
C PHE A 91 -9.97 -15.96 -4.44
N ARG A 92 -10.47 -15.51 -3.27
CA ARG A 92 -9.96 -14.30 -2.60
C ARG A 92 -9.56 -14.49 -1.14
N TRP A 93 -10.10 -15.52 -0.50
CA TRP A 93 -10.00 -15.71 0.94
C TRP A 93 -9.27 -17.02 1.24
N ILE A 94 -8.26 -16.93 2.10
CA ILE A 94 -7.59 -18.09 2.69
C ILE A 94 -8.24 -18.35 4.05
N PRO A 95 -8.90 -19.49 4.26
CA PRO A 95 -9.46 -19.84 5.56
C PRO A 95 -8.34 -20.22 6.52
N ILE A 96 -8.35 -19.64 7.71
CA ILE A 96 -7.43 -19.91 8.81
C ILE A 96 -8.29 -20.22 10.04
N GLY A 97 -8.71 -21.49 10.16
CA GLY A 97 -9.63 -21.93 11.21
C GLY A 97 -10.98 -21.19 11.16
N PRO A 98 -11.40 -20.49 12.23
CA PRO A 98 -12.65 -19.72 12.25
C PRO A 98 -12.54 -18.38 11.50
N PHE A 99 -11.32 -17.97 11.12
CA PHE A 99 -11.07 -16.71 10.45
C PHE A 99 -10.87 -16.92 8.95
N SER A 100 -11.12 -15.87 8.18
CA SER A 100 -10.75 -15.82 6.77
C SER A 100 -9.86 -14.60 6.57
N LEU A 101 -8.70 -14.81 5.96
CA LEU A 101 -7.74 -13.76 5.67
C LEU A 101 -7.77 -13.46 4.17
N GLN A 102 -7.90 -12.18 3.82
CA GLN A 102 -7.77 -11.72 2.44
C GLN A 102 -6.32 -11.25 2.21
N PRO A 103 -5.50 -12.00 1.45
CA PRO A 103 -4.07 -11.70 1.40
C PRO A 103 -3.74 -10.38 0.72
N ALA A 104 -4.59 -9.93 -0.22
CA ALA A 104 -4.46 -8.64 -0.88
C ALA A 104 -4.54 -7.44 0.09
N GLU A 105 -5.20 -7.59 1.24
CA GLU A 105 -5.24 -6.57 2.31
C GLU A 105 -3.86 -6.35 2.94
N ILE A 106 -3.12 -7.44 3.16
CA ILE A 106 -1.75 -7.41 3.73
C ILE A 106 -0.75 -6.92 2.68
N VAL A 107 -0.94 -7.34 1.43
CA VAL A 107 -0.05 -6.97 0.31
C VAL A 107 -0.03 -5.47 0.07
N ARG A 108 -1.16 -4.77 0.19
CA ARG A 108 -1.23 -3.32 -0.05
C ARG A 108 -0.21 -2.49 0.74
N PRO A 109 -0.20 -2.49 2.09
CA PRO A 109 0.76 -1.71 2.84
C PRO A 109 2.22 -2.13 2.56
N LEU A 110 2.47 -3.43 2.36
CA LEU A 110 3.80 -3.95 2.00
C LEU A 110 4.31 -3.38 0.66
N LEU A 111 3.44 -3.32 -0.35
CA LEU A 111 3.76 -2.70 -1.63
C LEU A 111 3.99 -1.20 -1.49
N LEU A 112 3.18 -0.49 -0.71
CA LEU A 112 3.36 0.96 -0.50
C LEU A 112 4.70 1.26 0.16
N VAL A 113 5.10 0.50 1.18
CA VAL A 113 6.43 0.59 1.80
C VAL A 113 7.54 0.33 0.78
N PHE A 114 7.39 -0.70 -0.06
CA PHE A 114 8.34 -0.98 -1.14
C PHE A 114 8.47 0.19 -2.11
N PHE A 115 7.36 0.71 -2.64
CA PHE A 115 7.38 1.79 -3.61
C PHE A 115 7.89 3.11 -3.02
N ALA A 116 7.52 3.42 -1.77
CA ALA A 116 8.04 4.60 -1.07
C ALA A 116 9.57 4.55 -0.97
N ASN A 117 10.14 3.40 -0.58
CA ASN A 117 11.59 3.23 -0.52
C ASN A 117 12.23 3.17 -1.91
N TYR A 118 11.61 2.49 -2.87
CA TYR A 118 12.12 2.37 -4.24
C TYR A 118 12.23 3.73 -4.90
N LEU A 119 11.21 4.58 -4.79
CA LEU A 119 11.17 5.90 -5.43
C LEU A 119 12.12 6.89 -4.76
N THR A 120 12.28 6.84 -3.44
CA THR A 120 13.19 7.75 -2.69
C THR A 120 14.67 7.38 -2.80
N LYS A 121 15.02 6.12 -3.09
CA LYS A 121 16.42 5.69 -3.23
C LYS A 121 17.08 6.15 -4.53
N GLY A 122 18.01 7.09 -4.45
CA GLY A 122 18.75 7.62 -5.61
C GLY A 122 17.93 8.59 -6.45
N THR A 123 18.43 8.98 -7.62
CA THR A 123 17.78 9.98 -8.47
C THR A 123 16.52 9.42 -9.13
N LEU A 124 15.43 10.18 -9.05
CA LEU A 124 14.16 9.81 -9.67
C LEU A 124 14.09 10.40 -11.08
N ASN A 125 14.38 9.58 -12.09
CA ASN A 125 14.24 9.94 -13.50
C ASN A 125 12.99 9.27 -14.12
N THR A 126 12.65 9.67 -15.35
CA THR A 126 11.50 9.11 -16.09
C THR A 126 11.60 7.59 -16.26
N GLN A 127 12.80 7.06 -16.50
CA GLN A 127 13.02 5.61 -16.65
C GLN A 127 12.67 4.84 -15.38
N LYS A 128 13.05 5.36 -14.21
CA LYS A 128 12.78 4.75 -12.90
C LYS A 128 11.30 4.85 -12.54
N ALA A 129 10.66 5.95 -12.87
CA ALA A 129 9.21 6.08 -12.75
C ALA A 129 8.48 5.04 -13.61
N PHE A 130 8.87 4.87 -14.88
CA PHE A 130 8.30 3.85 -15.76
C PHE A 130 8.53 2.42 -15.26
N LYS A 131 9.75 2.13 -14.78
CA LYS A 131 10.07 0.84 -14.12
C LYS A 131 9.17 0.59 -12.91
N SER A 132 8.87 1.62 -12.11
CA SER A 132 7.97 1.47 -10.95
C SER A 132 6.54 1.12 -11.35
N VAL A 133 6.04 1.68 -12.46
CA VAL A 133 4.73 1.30 -13.02
C VAL A 133 4.73 -0.15 -13.50
N GLY A 134 5.79 -0.59 -14.20
CA GLY A 134 5.95 -1.99 -14.59
C GLY A 134 5.99 -2.94 -13.39
N LEU A 135 6.69 -2.57 -12.32
CA LEU A 135 6.72 -3.34 -11.07
C LEU A 135 5.35 -3.38 -10.37
N LEU A 136 4.51 -2.36 -10.52
CA LEU A 136 3.15 -2.35 -9.98
C LEU A 136 2.20 -3.23 -10.80
N ALA A 137 2.39 -3.31 -12.11
CA ALA A 137 1.53 -4.09 -12.98
C ALA A 137 1.44 -5.56 -12.54
N ILE A 138 2.57 -6.15 -12.10
CA ILE A 138 2.63 -7.55 -11.64
C ILE A 138 1.62 -7.83 -10.51
N PRO A 139 1.70 -7.20 -9.31
CA PRO A 139 0.74 -7.45 -8.24
C PRO A 139 -0.70 -7.02 -8.61
N VAL A 140 -0.89 -5.96 -9.39
CA VAL A 140 -2.23 -5.54 -9.82
C VAL A 140 -2.90 -6.61 -10.69
N ILE A 141 -2.17 -7.18 -11.65
CA ILE A 141 -2.68 -8.28 -12.49
C ILE A 141 -3.04 -9.48 -11.62
N LEU A 142 -2.16 -9.87 -10.69
CA LEU A 142 -2.43 -10.97 -9.75
C LEU A 142 -3.73 -10.74 -8.93
N ILE A 143 -3.97 -9.50 -8.49
CA ILE A 143 -5.19 -9.11 -7.75
C ILE A 143 -6.43 -9.13 -8.66
N LEU A 144 -6.29 -8.72 -9.92
CA LEU A 144 -7.36 -8.76 -10.92
C LEU A 144 -7.76 -10.20 -11.28
N VAL A 145 -6.79 -11.12 -11.32
CA VAL A 145 -7.05 -12.57 -11.51
C VAL A 145 -7.82 -13.16 -10.32
N GLN A 146 -7.80 -12.53 -9.14
CA GLN A 146 -8.63 -12.87 -7.97
C GLN A 146 -10.02 -12.19 -8.03
N PRO A 147 -10.59 -12.01 -9.23
CA PRO A 147 -11.60 -11.01 -9.62
C PRO A 147 -11.76 -9.73 -8.78
N SER A 148 -10.75 -9.20 -8.08
CA SER A 148 -10.96 -8.19 -7.03
C SER A 148 -10.74 -6.75 -7.49
N LEU A 149 -11.71 -6.20 -8.24
CA LEU A 149 -11.63 -4.85 -8.81
C LEU A 149 -11.38 -3.76 -7.77
N GLY A 150 -12.19 -3.70 -6.70
CA GLY A 150 -12.04 -2.67 -5.67
C GLY A 150 -10.65 -2.66 -5.01
N VAL A 151 -10.07 -3.83 -4.78
CA VAL A 151 -8.73 -3.94 -4.16
C VAL A 151 -7.64 -3.52 -5.13
N SER A 152 -7.75 -3.88 -6.41
CA SER A 152 -6.80 -3.45 -7.45
C SER A 152 -6.78 -1.93 -7.61
N VAL A 153 -7.95 -1.29 -7.67
CA VAL A 153 -8.09 0.17 -7.76
C VAL A 153 -7.48 0.86 -6.55
N LEU A 154 -7.80 0.41 -5.33
CA LEU A 154 -7.22 0.98 -4.10
C LEU A 154 -5.69 0.83 -4.06
N THR A 155 -5.16 -0.29 -4.58
CA THR A 155 -3.72 -0.51 -4.69
C THR A 155 -3.07 0.48 -5.66
N MET A 156 -3.69 0.68 -6.83
CA MET A 156 -3.21 1.66 -7.81
C MET A 156 -3.27 3.09 -7.27
N VAL A 157 -4.38 3.49 -6.65
CA VAL A 157 -4.54 4.81 -6.03
C VAL A 157 -3.47 5.05 -4.97
N GLY A 158 -3.22 4.06 -4.10
CA GLY A 158 -2.15 4.14 -3.11
C GLY A 158 -0.77 4.34 -3.74
N PHE A 159 -0.45 3.56 -4.78
CA PHE A 159 0.81 3.71 -5.52
C PHE A 159 0.97 5.10 -6.14
N PHE A 160 -0.07 5.60 -6.84
CA PHE A 160 -0.03 6.93 -7.42
C PHE A 160 0.07 8.01 -6.35
N GLY A 161 -0.54 7.83 -5.19
CA GLY A 161 -0.35 8.70 -4.03
C GLY A 161 1.12 8.79 -3.61
N VAL A 162 1.82 7.66 -3.52
CA VAL A 162 3.26 7.62 -3.23
C VAL A 162 4.08 8.28 -4.34
N LEU A 163 3.72 8.04 -5.61
CA LEU A 163 4.40 8.63 -6.75
C LEU A 163 4.27 10.16 -6.78
N ILE A 164 3.08 10.69 -6.48
CA ILE A 164 2.82 12.14 -6.39
C ILE A 164 3.54 12.77 -5.18
N ALA A 165 3.63 12.04 -4.06
CA ALA A 165 4.37 12.49 -2.88
C ALA A 165 5.90 12.48 -3.08
N SER A 166 6.40 11.73 -4.07
CA SER A 166 7.81 11.74 -4.43
C SER A 166 8.20 13.04 -5.15
N LYS A 167 9.49 13.43 -5.12
CA LYS A 167 10.01 14.66 -5.74
C LYS A 167 10.02 14.64 -7.28
N PHE A 168 9.15 13.86 -7.92
CA PHE A 168 9.03 13.78 -9.37
C PHE A 168 8.37 15.04 -9.94
N ASP A 169 8.81 15.50 -11.11
CA ASP A 169 8.14 16.61 -11.78
C ASP A 169 6.72 16.17 -12.19
N LYS A 170 5.72 16.83 -11.60
CA LYS A 170 4.28 16.52 -11.75
C LYS A 170 3.81 16.57 -13.21
N LYS A 171 4.56 17.27 -14.08
CA LYS A 171 4.29 17.34 -15.53
C LYS A 171 4.50 15.98 -16.23
N HIS A 172 5.48 15.20 -15.80
CA HIS A 172 5.76 13.87 -16.35
C HIS A 172 4.81 12.78 -15.79
N LEU A 173 4.18 13.06 -14.64
CA LEU A 173 3.12 12.22 -14.06
C LEU A 173 1.85 12.21 -14.93
N LEU A 174 1.48 13.36 -15.50
CA LEU A 174 0.37 13.46 -16.47
C LEU A 174 0.69 12.74 -17.78
N ALA A 175 1.95 12.80 -18.22
CA ALA A 175 2.44 12.08 -19.40
C ALA A 175 2.37 10.54 -19.23
N LEU A 176 2.69 10.03 -18.03
CA LEU A 176 2.52 8.62 -17.67
C LEU A 176 1.04 8.18 -17.67
N GLY A 177 0.14 9.03 -17.16
CA GLY A 177 -1.31 8.75 -17.15
C GLY A 177 -1.97 8.80 -18.53
N ALA A 178 -1.43 9.63 -19.45
CA ALA A 178 -1.94 9.78 -20.81
C ALA A 178 -1.31 8.80 -21.83
N GLY A 179 -0.29 8.02 -21.42
CA GLY A 179 0.49 7.18 -22.35
C GLY A 179 1.33 7.97 -23.37
N VAL A 180 1.41 9.30 -23.23
CA VAL A 180 2.13 10.18 -24.17
C VAL A 180 3.52 10.46 -23.65
N ILE A 181 4.51 9.81 -24.26
CA ILE A 181 5.93 10.04 -24.01
C ILE A 181 6.33 11.34 -24.71
N LYS A 182 6.55 12.41 -23.95
CA LYS A 182 7.43 13.49 -24.43
C LYS A 182 8.82 13.21 -23.88
N ASN A 183 9.75 12.94 -24.80
CA ASN A 183 11.14 12.63 -24.54
C ASN A 183 11.90 13.91 -24.10
N THR A 184 11.46 14.53 -23.01
CA THR A 184 11.98 15.83 -22.55
C THR A 184 13.28 15.72 -21.77
N ASP A 185 13.68 14.53 -21.33
CA ASP A 185 14.95 14.30 -20.62
C ASP A 185 16.17 14.38 -21.57
N LEU A 186 15.97 14.22 -22.89
CA LEU A 186 17.02 14.42 -23.89
C LEU A 186 17.32 15.91 -24.18
N PHE A 187 16.41 16.83 -23.86
CA PHE A 187 16.60 18.25 -24.14
C PHE A 187 17.33 18.98 -23.02
N ASP A 188 17.12 18.61 -21.76
CA ASP A 188 17.76 19.29 -20.63
C ASP A 188 19.23 18.85 -20.42
N SER A 189 19.53 17.59 -20.73
CA SER A 189 20.92 17.07 -20.74
C SER A 189 21.78 17.69 -21.84
N ARG A 190 21.21 17.92 -23.04
CA ARG A 190 21.88 18.62 -24.16
C ARG A 190 22.08 20.12 -23.91
N ARG A 191 21.17 20.78 -23.18
CA ARG A 191 21.35 22.19 -22.80
C ARG A 191 22.50 22.39 -21.83
N ARG A 192 22.70 21.47 -20.88
CA ARG A 192 23.82 21.55 -19.94
C ARG A 192 25.18 21.28 -20.61
N SER A 193 25.25 20.42 -21.63
CA SER A 193 26.49 20.20 -22.38
C SER A 193 26.83 21.34 -23.35
N LEU A 194 25.84 22.11 -23.82
CA LEU A 194 26.04 23.22 -24.75
C LEU A 194 26.22 24.59 -24.06
N GLY A 195 25.81 24.72 -22.79
CA GLY A 195 25.96 25.96 -22.01
C GLY A 195 27.28 26.09 -21.24
N GLY A 196 28.12 25.06 -21.22
CA GLY A 196 29.39 25.03 -20.47
C GLY A 196 30.65 25.34 -21.28
N GLY A 197 30.51 25.70 -22.57
CA GLY A 197 31.63 25.91 -23.50
C GLY A 197 31.86 27.36 -23.95
N LEU A 198 31.26 28.34 -23.27
CA LEU A 198 31.45 29.77 -23.55
C LEU A 198 31.69 30.54 -22.25
N GLN A 199 32.82 30.25 -21.60
CA GLN A 199 33.57 31.19 -20.76
C GLN A 199 35.05 31.01 -21.05
#